data_AF-A0A1W1YBP1-F1
#
_entry.id   AF-A0A1W1YBP1-F1
#
_cell.length_a   1.000
_cell.length_b   1.000
_cell.length_c   1.000
_cell.angle_alpha   90.00
_cell.angle_beta   90.00
_cell.angle_gamma   90.00
#
_symmetry.space_group_name_H-M   'P 1'
#
loop_
_entity.id
_entity.type
_entity.pdbx_description
1 polymer ?
#
loop_
_entity_poly.entity_id
_entity_poly.type
_entity_poly.pdbx_seq_one_letter_code
_entity_poly.pdbx_strand_id
1 'polypeptide(L)'
;MEIENNPLLFFEDLLESDKYKILQKDYMDRYIEKYENLKYNNGVFDYERGIIIENEDTDLSFHLYFDNLINTEYYNAKQNLDKNVLEIVKQNVSPKEFLKLQTATIDFLLTQTKKYYLTYPIIEQALLKLKNHLVIRFNLKSSHGYTEVTKFPSFEWDYLDGCQESAIETLRSLSQQLSSKSIIECSEEDFINAFMGKEVLNGVKWLIKTKDRKHSSKPTLFAFIDYLIEENFIIEIKEREYNNAIEYVFREYNGELLKNIRQSKSSSTAIIPVDIQTIIDNLHSPTFLV
;
A
#
# COMPACT_ATOMS: atom_id res chain seq x y z
N MET A 1 11.09 -7.68 -28.38
CA MET A 1 9.86 -7.47 -27.60
C MET A 1 9.97 -6.05 -27.08
N GLU A 2 9.26 -5.11 -27.69
CA GLU A 2 9.20 -3.74 -27.16
C GLU A 2 8.24 -3.78 -25.98
N ILE A 3 8.80 -3.70 -24.77
CA ILE A 3 8.02 -3.52 -23.55
C ILE A 3 7.71 -2.03 -23.51
N GLU A 4 6.45 -1.66 -23.76
CA GLU A 4 6.05 -0.27 -24.03
C GLU A 4 6.33 0.68 -22.86
N ASN A 5 6.58 0.19 -21.64
CA ASN A 5 7.02 1.00 -20.51
C ASN A 5 7.97 0.21 -19.61
N ASN A 6 9.22 0.67 -19.50
CA ASN A 6 10.16 0.15 -18.50
C ASN A 6 9.63 0.51 -17.09
N PRO A 7 9.22 -0.46 -16.26
CA PRO A 7 8.60 -0.17 -14.97
C PRO A 7 9.53 0.54 -13.98
N LEU A 8 10.84 0.43 -14.17
CA LEU A 8 11.84 0.97 -13.26
C LEU A 8 12.51 2.24 -13.79
N LEU A 9 12.05 2.78 -14.93
CA LEU A 9 12.70 3.88 -15.64
C LEU A 9 12.97 5.09 -14.74
N PHE A 10 11.99 5.48 -13.93
CA PHE A 10 12.14 6.60 -13.01
C PHE A 10 13.28 6.37 -12.01
N PHE A 11 13.34 5.18 -11.40
CA PHE A 11 14.37 4.85 -10.42
C PHE A 11 15.75 4.70 -11.05
N GLU A 12 15.82 4.16 -12.27
CA GLU A 12 17.04 4.13 -13.09
C GLU A 12 17.55 5.55 -13.34
N ASP A 13 16.70 6.41 -13.88
CA ASP A 13 17.03 7.80 -14.22
C ASP A 13 17.45 8.62 -12.99
N LEU A 14 16.76 8.43 -11.86
CA LEU A 14 17.06 9.06 -10.58
C LEU A 14 18.45 8.67 -10.06
N LEU A 15 18.77 7.37 -10.08
CA LEU A 15 19.98 6.80 -9.45
C LEU A 15 21.21 6.81 -10.36
N GLU A 16 21.05 6.77 -11.68
CA GLU A 16 22.17 6.84 -12.63
C GLU A 16 22.83 8.22 -12.68
N SER A 17 22.06 9.28 -12.42
CA SER A 17 22.53 10.66 -12.54
C SER A 17 22.44 11.49 -11.27
N ASP A 18 22.10 10.86 -10.12
CA ASP A 18 21.90 11.52 -8.82
C ASP A 18 21.06 12.81 -8.96
N LYS A 19 19.82 12.63 -9.44
CA LYS A 19 18.96 13.77 -9.78
C LYS A 19 18.40 14.51 -8.58
N TYR A 20 18.76 14.16 -7.35
CA TYR A 20 18.18 14.78 -6.16
C TYR A 20 18.27 16.30 -6.20
N LYS A 21 19.47 16.82 -6.44
CA LYS A 21 19.72 18.27 -6.50
C LYS A 21 19.06 18.94 -7.70
N ILE A 22 18.91 18.21 -8.80
CA ILE A 22 18.22 18.69 -10.00
C ILE A 22 16.73 18.83 -9.69
N LEU A 23 16.11 17.79 -9.13
CA LEU A 23 14.70 17.80 -8.73
C LEU A 23 14.42 18.84 -7.64
N GLN A 24 15.33 19.00 -6.68
CA GLN A 24 15.24 20.04 -5.66
C GLN A 24 15.23 21.43 -6.29
N LYS A 25 16.16 21.68 -7.22
CA LYS A 25 16.22 22.95 -7.94
C LYS A 25 14.97 23.19 -8.78
N ASP A 26 14.53 22.20 -9.56
CA ASP A 26 13.33 22.29 -10.41
C ASP A 26 12.04 22.49 -9.59
N TYR A 27 11.99 21.94 -8.38
CA TYR A 27 10.89 22.19 -7.44
C TYR A 27 10.88 23.65 -6.98
N MET A 28 12.04 24.19 -6.57
CA MET A 28 12.17 25.58 -6.12
C MET A 28 11.88 26.57 -7.26
N ASP A 29 12.42 26.32 -8.45
CA ASP A 29 12.25 27.20 -9.63
C ASP A 29 10.77 27.27 -10.06
N ARG A 30 10.05 26.14 -10.08
CA ARG A 30 8.60 26.11 -10.40
C ARG A 30 7.75 26.87 -9.38
N TYR A 31 8.12 26.80 -8.10
CA TYR A 31 7.47 27.61 -7.09
C TYR A 31 7.73 29.09 -7.33
N ILE A 32 8.97 29.50 -7.55
CA ILE A 32 9.31 30.91 -7.78
C ILE A 32 8.57 31.47 -9.00
N GLU A 33 8.54 30.75 -10.13
CA GLU A 33 7.82 31.20 -11.32
C GLU A 33 6.31 31.39 -11.04
N LYS A 34 5.71 30.49 -10.26
CA LYS A 34 4.29 30.58 -9.87
C LYS A 34 4.00 31.80 -8.98
N TYR A 35 4.93 32.16 -8.08
CA TYR A 35 4.73 33.21 -7.08
C TYR A 35 5.37 34.57 -7.44
N GLU A 36 6.33 34.64 -8.35
CA GLU A 36 6.76 35.91 -8.98
C GLU A 36 5.62 36.52 -9.81
N ASN A 37 4.79 35.67 -10.41
CA ASN A 37 3.56 36.08 -11.11
C ASN A 37 2.42 36.50 -10.17
N LEU A 38 2.51 36.15 -8.88
CA LEU A 38 1.56 36.49 -7.83
C LEU A 38 2.28 37.31 -6.76
N LYS A 39 2.56 38.61 -6.99
CA LYS A 39 3.24 39.53 -6.04
C LYS A 39 2.99 39.16 -4.57
N TYR A 40 3.86 38.33 -3.99
CA TYR A 40 3.66 37.80 -2.65
C TYR A 40 4.55 38.57 -1.68
N ASN A 41 3.92 39.04 -0.61
CA ASN A 41 4.57 39.73 0.49
C ASN A 41 5.26 38.68 1.38
N ASN A 42 6.55 38.89 1.66
CA ASN A 42 7.30 38.37 2.82
C ASN A 42 7.65 36.86 2.93
N GLY A 43 7.48 36.04 1.89
CA GLY A 43 7.99 34.66 1.93
C GLY A 43 9.54 34.59 1.92
N VAL A 44 10.13 33.67 2.69
CA VAL A 44 11.59 33.41 2.70
C VAL A 44 11.86 32.06 2.04
N PHE A 45 12.80 32.03 1.09
CA PHE A 45 13.25 30.82 0.41
C PHE A 45 14.60 30.36 0.98
N ASP A 46 14.67 29.14 1.50
CA ASP A 46 15.92 28.47 1.81
C ASP A 46 16.22 27.43 0.72
N TYR A 47 17.02 27.84 -0.26
CA TYR A 47 17.41 26.99 -1.39
C TYR A 47 18.27 25.80 -0.99
N GLU A 48 19.11 25.95 0.03
CA GLU A 48 20.00 24.87 0.46
C GLU A 48 19.18 23.75 1.11
N ARG A 49 18.15 24.13 1.87
CA ARG A 49 17.25 23.18 2.53
C ARG A 49 16.04 22.78 1.69
N GLY A 50 15.75 23.47 0.59
CA GLY A 50 14.55 23.24 -0.23
C GLY A 50 13.26 23.54 0.53
N ILE A 51 13.26 24.59 1.36
CA ILE A 51 12.12 24.99 2.20
C ILE A 51 11.57 26.31 1.70
N ILE A 52 10.25 26.38 1.60
CA ILE A 52 9.50 27.59 1.28
C ILE A 52 8.63 27.93 2.49
N ILE A 53 8.88 29.10 3.08
CA ILE A 53 8.12 29.61 4.23
C ILE A 53 7.12 30.63 3.70
N GLU A 54 5.86 30.22 3.54
CA GLU A 54 4.78 31.11 3.07
C GLU A 54 4.19 31.99 4.18
N ASN A 55 4.29 31.56 5.45
CA ASN A 55 3.89 32.25 6.71
C ASN A 55 4.53 31.53 7.92
N GLU A 56 4.43 32.09 9.14
CA GLU A 56 5.02 31.51 10.39
C GLU A 56 4.64 30.04 10.69
N ASP A 57 3.61 29.48 10.02
CA ASP A 57 3.04 28.16 10.33
C ASP A 57 2.94 27.17 9.14
N THR A 58 3.36 27.54 7.92
CA THR A 58 3.27 26.64 6.75
C THR A 58 4.62 26.49 6.05
N ASP A 59 5.30 25.40 6.38
CA ASP A 59 6.55 24.96 5.74
C ASP A 59 6.23 24.01 4.57
N LEU A 60 6.43 24.49 3.34
CA LEU A 60 6.42 23.64 2.16
C LEU A 60 7.84 23.10 1.95
N SER A 61 8.05 21.82 2.29
CA SER A 61 9.35 21.16 2.22
C SER A 61 9.50 20.32 0.95
N PHE A 62 10.60 20.50 0.24
CA PHE A 62 11.00 19.62 -0.87
C PHE A 62 11.04 18.15 -0.43
N HIS A 63 11.41 17.85 0.82
CA HIS A 63 11.42 16.48 1.32
C HIS A 63 10.03 15.84 1.26
N LEU A 64 8.99 16.55 1.69
CA LEU A 64 7.62 16.03 1.64
C LEU A 64 7.16 15.82 0.20
N TYR A 65 7.50 16.75 -0.70
CA TYR A 65 7.23 16.58 -2.13
C TYR A 65 7.97 15.37 -2.70
N PHE A 66 9.25 15.23 -2.38
CA PHE A 66 10.10 14.16 -2.86
C PHE A 66 9.60 12.80 -2.38
N ASP A 67 9.22 12.69 -1.10
CA ASP A 67 8.67 11.46 -0.54
C ASP A 67 7.37 11.04 -1.24
N ASN A 68 6.48 12.00 -1.49
CA ASN A 68 5.24 11.76 -2.26
C ASN A 68 5.53 11.35 -3.70
N LEU A 69 6.54 11.95 -4.34
CA LEU A 69 6.98 11.57 -5.69
C LEU A 69 7.50 10.13 -5.71
N ILE A 70 8.37 9.75 -4.77
CA ILE A 70 8.90 8.38 -4.67
C ILE A 70 7.77 7.37 -4.46
N ASN A 71 6.80 7.68 -3.58
CA ASN A 71 5.65 6.81 -3.35
C ASN A 71 4.78 6.66 -4.61
N THR A 72 4.52 7.76 -5.32
CA THR A 72 3.76 7.73 -6.59
C THR A 72 4.45 6.85 -7.63
N GLU A 73 5.77 7.02 -7.79
CA GLU A 73 6.55 6.26 -8.76
C GLU A 73 6.70 4.79 -8.36
N TYR A 74 6.72 4.48 -7.07
CA TYR A 74 6.59 3.11 -6.58
C TYR A 74 5.30 2.44 -7.08
N TYR A 75 4.15 3.09 -6.92
CA TYR A 75 2.87 2.53 -7.38
C TYR A 75 2.82 2.39 -8.90
N ASN A 76 3.31 3.38 -9.64
CA ASN A 76 3.41 3.33 -11.09
C ASN A 76 4.27 2.14 -11.55
N ALA A 77 5.44 1.96 -10.93
CA ALA A 77 6.34 0.84 -11.19
C ALA A 77 5.67 -0.51 -10.90
N LYS A 78 5.00 -0.64 -9.74
CA LYS A 78 4.28 -1.85 -9.33
C LYS A 78 3.19 -2.22 -10.35
N GLN A 79 2.35 -1.26 -10.75
CA GLN A 79 1.30 -1.47 -11.75
C GLN A 79 1.86 -1.84 -13.13
N ASN A 80 2.93 -1.17 -13.55
CA ASN A 80 3.58 -1.46 -14.84
C ASN A 80 4.24 -2.84 -14.85
N LEU A 81 4.84 -3.29 -13.75
CA LEU A 81 5.35 -4.66 -13.61
C LEU A 81 4.24 -5.68 -13.83
N ASP A 82 3.11 -5.50 -13.14
CA ASP A 82 1.96 -6.39 -13.26
C ASP A 82 1.38 -6.42 -14.69
N LYS A 83 1.20 -5.24 -15.29
CA LYS A 83 0.72 -5.10 -16.67
C LYS A 83 1.64 -5.83 -17.66
N ASN A 84 2.95 -5.61 -17.55
CA ASN A 84 3.94 -6.23 -18.44
C ASN A 84 3.93 -7.76 -18.30
N VAL A 85 3.83 -8.28 -17.07
CA VAL A 85 3.72 -9.74 -16.85
C VAL A 85 2.45 -10.29 -17.49
N LEU A 86 1.31 -9.62 -17.31
CA LEU A 86 0.04 -10.04 -17.92
C LEU A 86 0.12 -10.04 -19.45
N GLU A 87 0.76 -9.06 -20.06
CA GLU A 87 0.95 -8.99 -21.50
C GLU A 87 1.83 -10.11 -22.03
N ILE A 88 2.94 -10.42 -21.36
CA ILE A 88 3.82 -11.55 -21.70
C ILE A 88 3.05 -12.86 -21.65
N VAL A 89 2.25 -13.07 -20.59
CA VAL A 89 1.43 -14.27 -20.42
C VAL A 89 0.34 -14.36 -21.49
N LYS A 90 -0.31 -13.24 -21.87
CA LYS A 90 -1.31 -13.21 -22.96
C LYS A 90 -0.71 -13.64 -24.31
N GLN A 91 0.58 -13.44 -24.52
CA GLN A 91 1.31 -13.90 -25.70
C GLN A 91 1.73 -15.39 -25.63
N ASN A 92 1.31 -16.12 -24.59
CA ASN A 92 1.74 -17.50 -24.28
C ASN A 92 3.26 -17.64 -24.07
N VAL A 93 3.93 -16.58 -23.62
CA VAL A 93 5.35 -16.58 -23.28
C VAL A 93 5.51 -16.66 -21.76
N SER A 94 6.55 -17.34 -21.28
CA SER A 94 6.86 -17.37 -19.84
C SER A 94 7.46 -16.02 -19.39
N PRO A 95 6.94 -15.39 -18.31
CA PRO A 95 7.47 -14.12 -17.80
C PRO A 95 8.77 -14.27 -17.01
N LYS A 96 9.33 -15.48 -16.87
CA LYS A 96 10.45 -15.78 -15.97
C LYS A 96 11.72 -14.96 -16.25
N GLU A 97 12.10 -14.82 -17.53
CA GLU A 97 13.30 -14.06 -17.88
C GLU A 97 13.10 -12.55 -17.69
N PHE A 98 11.90 -12.04 -17.98
CA PHE A 98 11.55 -10.65 -17.65
C PHE A 98 11.64 -10.41 -16.14
N LEU A 99 11.04 -11.26 -15.33
CA LEU A 99 11.05 -11.15 -13.87
C LEU A 99 12.47 -11.24 -13.27
N LYS A 100 13.33 -12.11 -13.81
CA LYS A 100 14.74 -12.17 -13.43
C LYS A 100 15.46 -10.86 -13.75
N LEU A 101 15.25 -10.31 -14.95
CA LEU A 101 15.85 -9.05 -15.36
C LEU A 101 15.43 -7.92 -14.42
N GLN A 102 14.13 -7.79 -14.15
CA GLN A 102 13.61 -6.77 -13.23
C GLN A 102 14.20 -6.92 -11.82
N THR A 103 14.31 -8.16 -11.32
CA THR A 103 14.94 -8.42 -10.01
C THR A 103 16.40 -7.97 -9.99
N ALA A 104 17.16 -8.31 -11.03
CA ALA A 104 18.57 -7.92 -11.16
C ALA A 104 18.73 -6.39 -11.27
N THR A 105 17.84 -5.72 -12.00
CA THR A 105 17.80 -4.25 -12.06
C THR A 105 17.55 -3.65 -10.68
N ILE A 106 16.56 -4.14 -9.93
CA ILE A 106 16.29 -3.65 -8.58
C ILE A 106 17.50 -3.86 -7.66
N ASP A 107 18.17 -5.01 -7.73
CA ASP A 107 19.38 -5.28 -6.94
C ASP A 107 20.53 -4.31 -7.26
N PHE A 108 20.69 -3.97 -8.55
CA PHE A 108 21.64 -2.94 -8.98
C PHE A 108 21.26 -1.56 -8.41
N LEU A 109 20.00 -1.16 -8.51
CA LEU A 109 19.51 0.12 -8.01
C LEU A 109 19.64 0.24 -6.49
N LEU A 110 19.35 -0.83 -5.73
CA LEU A 110 19.57 -0.91 -4.28
C LEU A 110 21.06 -0.76 -3.90
N THR A 111 21.97 -1.11 -4.80
CA THR A 111 23.40 -0.86 -4.59
C THR A 111 23.72 0.62 -4.83
N GLN A 112 23.06 1.28 -5.78
CA GLN A 112 23.23 2.72 -6.05
C GLN A 112 22.62 3.59 -4.95
N THR A 113 21.48 3.22 -4.35
CA THR A 113 20.89 3.99 -3.24
C THR A 113 21.86 4.12 -2.07
N LYS A 114 22.59 3.04 -1.74
CA LYS A 114 23.64 3.04 -0.70
C LYS A 114 24.82 3.95 -1.02
N LYS A 115 25.02 4.32 -2.29
CA LYS A 115 26.09 5.22 -2.73
C LYS A 115 25.67 6.68 -2.71
N TYR A 116 24.47 6.98 -3.21
CA TYR A 116 24.03 8.37 -3.45
C TYR A 116 23.04 8.90 -2.41
N TYR A 117 22.28 8.02 -1.77
CA TYR A 117 21.09 8.38 -0.97
C TYR A 117 21.11 7.80 0.45
N LEU A 118 22.30 7.70 1.07
CA LEU A 118 22.47 7.10 2.39
C LEU A 118 21.57 7.73 3.48
N THR A 119 21.20 9.00 3.32
CA THR A 119 20.37 9.77 4.25
C THR A 119 18.89 9.81 3.86
N TYR A 120 18.50 9.22 2.73
CA TYR A 120 17.11 9.21 2.22
C TYR A 120 16.63 7.78 2.03
N PRO A 121 16.23 7.10 3.11
CA PRO A 121 15.89 5.68 3.08
C PRO A 121 14.65 5.37 2.22
N ILE A 122 13.82 6.37 1.90
CA ILE A 122 12.57 6.17 1.17
C ILE A 122 12.76 5.54 -0.22
N ILE A 123 13.86 5.83 -0.91
CA ILE A 123 14.16 5.23 -2.23
C ILE A 123 14.52 3.75 -2.06
N GLU A 124 15.34 3.43 -1.05
CA GLU A 124 15.68 2.04 -0.73
C GLU A 124 14.43 1.26 -0.31
N GLN A 125 13.57 1.84 0.52
CA GLN A 125 12.29 1.25 0.92
C GLN A 125 11.39 0.98 -0.28
N ALA A 126 11.21 1.94 -1.19
CA ALA A 126 10.42 1.76 -2.41
C ALA A 126 10.94 0.60 -3.27
N LEU A 127 12.25 0.52 -3.49
CA LEU A 127 12.87 -0.56 -4.26
C LEU A 127 12.75 -1.93 -3.57
N LEU A 128 12.90 -1.98 -2.24
CA LEU A 128 12.69 -3.22 -1.47
C LEU A 128 11.23 -3.70 -1.57
N LYS A 129 10.25 -2.80 -1.51
CA LYS A 129 8.83 -3.14 -1.72
C LYS A 129 8.59 -3.71 -3.10
N LEU A 130 9.16 -3.11 -4.16
CA LEU A 130 9.06 -3.65 -5.52
C LEU A 130 9.68 -5.05 -5.61
N LYS A 131 10.85 -5.25 -4.99
CA LYS A 131 11.50 -6.57 -4.95
C LYS A 131 10.61 -7.61 -4.26
N ASN A 132 10.03 -7.26 -3.11
CA ASN A 132 9.14 -8.15 -2.37
C ASN A 132 7.88 -8.46 -3.17
N HIS A 133 7.28 -7.47 -3.82
CA HIS A 133 6.15 -7.67 -4.74
C HIS A 133 6.47 -8.70 -5.81
N LEU A 134 7.66 -8.63 -6.44
CA LEU A 134 8.08 -9.61 -7.45
C LEU A 134 8.21 -11.03 -6.88
N VAL A 135 8.78 -11.17 -5.69
CA VAL A 135 8.98 -12.48 -5.04
C VAL A 135 7.64 -13.10 -4.64
N ILE A 136 6.79 -12.33 -3.95
CA ILE A 136 5.51 -12.78 -3.39
C ILE A 136 4.50 -13.06 -4.50
N ARG A 137 4.29 -12.10 -5.41
CA ARG A 137 3.22 -12.18 -6.42
C ARG A 137 3.52 -13.21 -7.50
N PHE A 138 4.80 -13.38 -7.88
CA PHE A 138 5.20 -14.24 -8.99
C PHE A 138 5.93 -15.52 -8.57
N ASN A 139 6.00 -15.82 -7.26
CA ASN A 139 6.63 -17.04 -6.73
C ASN A 139 8.05 -17.26 -7.27
N LEU A 140 8.83 -16.19 -7.37
CA LEU A 140 10.25 -16.27 -7.70
C LEU A 140 10.98 -16.83 -6.47
N LYS A 141 10.89 -18.14 -6.25
CA LYS A 141 11.65 -18.80 -5.18
C LYS A 141 13.14 -18.58 -5.44
N SER A 142 13.72 -17.65 -4.69
CA SER A 142 15.11 -17.70 -4.30
C SER A 142 15.33 -19.06 -3.64
N SER A 143 16.08 -19.92 -4.33
CA SER A 143 16.88 -20.93 -3.66
C SER A 143 17.72 -20.19 -2.63
N HIS A 144 17.31 -20.20 -1.37
CA HIS A 144 18.05 -20.16 -0.10
C HIS A 144 16.99 -19.98 1.00
N GLY A 145 16.99 -20.90 1.96
CA GLY A 145 15.88 -21.24 2.83
C GLY A 145 15.08 -20.08 3.42
N TYR A 146 13.79 -20.06 3.10
CA TYR A 146 12.76 -19.65 4.04
C TYR A 146 11.85 -20.85 4.23
N THR A 147 11.62 -21.20 5.49
CA THR A 147 10.63 -22.18 5.94
C THR A 147 9.34 -22.02 5.14
N GLU A 148 8.73 -23.13 4.71
CA GLU A 148 7.36 -23.12 4.22
C GLU A 148 6.48 -22.40 5.25
N VAL A 149 6.22 -21.11 5.01
CA VAL A 149 5.16 -20.41 5.71
C VAL A 149 3.89 -21.04 5.16
N THR A 150 3.23 -21.85 5.99
CA THR A 150 1.86 -22.29 5.73
C THR A 150 1.07 -21.05 5.36
N LYS A 151 0.72 -20.92 4.08
CA LYS A 151 -0.03 -19.76 3.58
C LYS A 151 -1.44 -19.86 4.16
N PHE A 152 -1.68 -19.19 5.27
CA PHE A 152 -3.02 -19.07 5.83
C PHE A 152 -3.86 -18.23 4.85
N PRO A 153 -5.15 -18.55 4.66
CA PRO A 153 -6.04 -17.75 3.84
C PRO A 153 -6.45 -16.48 4.63
N SER A 154 -5.49 -15.65 5.01
CA SER A 154 -5.70 -14.32 5.60
C SER A 154 -5.26 -13.22 4.62
N PHE A 155 -5.63 -11.98 4.91
CA PHE A 155 -5.25 -10.82 4.11
C PHE A 155 -3.80 -10.46 4.37
N GLU A 156 -3.20 -9.71 3.44
CA GLU A 156 -1.84 -9.22 3.55
C GLU A 156 -1.84 -7.70 3.44
N TRP A 157 -1.49 -7.03 4.54
CA TRP A 157 -1.41 -5.58 4.63
C TRP A 157 -0.23 -5.08 3.79
N ASP A 158 -0.47 -4.12 2.91
CA ASP A 158 0.57 -3.48 2.10
C ASP A 158 1.27 -2.44 2.97
N TYR A 159 2.52 -2.72 3.36
CA TYR A 159 3.32 -1.85 4.21
C TYR A 159 3.69 -0.58 3.44
N LEU A 160 2.90 0.48 3.60
CA LEU A 160 3.11 1.78 2.94
C LEU A 160 4.48 2.41 3.23
N ASP A 161 5.20 1.96 4.26
CA ASP A 161 6.56 2.38 4.64
C ASP A 161 7.59 1.22 4.66
N GLY A 162 7.15 -0.02 4.42
CA GLY A 162 8.00 -1.21 4.48
C GLY A 162 8.38 -1.64 5.91
N CYS A 163 7.76 -1.04 6.93
CA CYS A 163 8.03 -1.30 8.35
C CYS A 163 6.91 -2.17 8.94
N GLN A 164 7.27 -3.36 9.43
CA GLN A 164 6.30 -4.29 10.01
C GLN A 164 5.68 -3.73 11.30
N GLU A 165 6.47 -3.05 12.13
CA GLU A 165 6.04 -2.46 13.38
C GLU A 165 4.98 -1.37 13.17
N SER A 166 5.18 -0.50 12.16
CA SER A 166 4.24 0.57 11.80
C SER A 166 2.90 0.03 11.30
N ALA A 167 2.92 -1.04 10.49
CA ALA A 167 1.69 -1.73 10.10
C ALA A 167 0.96 -2.35 11.28
N ILE A 168 1.69 -2.93 12.25
CA ILE A 168 1.08 -3.46 13.47
C ILE A 168 0.41 -2.33 14.27
N GLU A 169 1.05 -1.17 14.42
CA GLU A 169 0.47 -0.01 15.09
C GLU A 169 -0.78 0.52 14.38
N THR A 170 -0.74 0.59 13.05
CA THR A 170 -1.88 0.98 12.22
C THR A 170 -3.04 -0.01 12.39
N LEU A 171 -2.76 -1.32 12.35
CA LEU A 171 -3.76 -2.37 12.54
C LEU A 171 -4.34 -2.36 13.96
N ARG A 172 -3.53 -2.07 14.99
CA ARG A 172 -4.03 -1.87 16.37
C ARG A 172 -4.99 -0.70 16.44
N SER A 173 -4.61 0.45 15.86
CA SER A 173 -5.46 1.65 15.83
C SER A 173 -6.76 1.37 15.10
N LEU A 174 -6.70 0.74 13.93
CA LEU A 174 -7.87 0.34 13.15
C LEU A 174 -8.79 -0.60 13.95
N SER A 175 -8.22 -1.63 14.57
CA SER A 175 -8.94 -2.58 15.42
C SER A 175 -9.69 -1.88 16.56
N GLN A 176 -9.00 -0.96 17.25
CA GLN A 176 -9.55 -0.20 18.36
C GLN A 176 -10.70 0.71 17.91
N GLN A 177 -10.54 1.42 16.79
CA GLN A 177 -11.56 2.31 16.26
C GLN A 177 -12.81 1.54 15.81
N LEU A 178 -12.63 0.43 15.08
CA LEU A 178 -13.74 -0.43 14.65
C LEU A 178 -14.46 -1.07 15.85
N SER A 179 -13.72 -1.53 16.86
CA SER A 179 -14.29 -2.10 18.09
C SER A 179 -15.06 -1.06 18.90
N SER A 180 -14.54 0.17 19.02
CA SER A 180 -15.18 1.26 19.77
C SER A 180 -16.54 1.65 19.19
N LYS A 181 -16.71 1.52 17.86
CA LYS A 181 -17.98 1.76 17.17
C LYS A 181 -18.86 0.50 17.06
N SER A 182 -18.51 -0.59 17.73
CA SER A 182 -19.23 -1.87 17.67
C SER A 182 -19.40 -2.39 16.24
N ILE A 183 -18.38 -2.22 15.39
CA ILE A 183 -18.35 -2.75 14.03
C ILE A 183 -17.78 -4.18 14.03
N ILE A 184 -16.79 -4.45 14.88
CA ILE A 184 -16.15 -5.75 15.05
C ILE A 184 -16.09 -6.16 16.53
N GLU A 185 -15.87 -7.46 16.76
CA GLU A 185 -15.47 -8.01 18.06
C GLU A 185 -14.48 -9.17 17.85
N CYS A 186 -13.26 -9.02 18.36
CA CYS A 186 -12.21 -10.04 18.37
C CYS A 186 -11.09 -9.67 19.34
N SER A 187 -10.11 -10.56 19.49
CA SER A 187 -8.84 -10.18 20.12
C SER A 187 -8.04 -9.27 19.19
N GLU A 188 -7.18 -8.42 19.77
CA GLU A 188 -6.23 -7.61 19.00
C GLU A 188 -5.33 -8.51 18.13
N GLU A 189 -4.87 -9.64 18.68
CA GLU A 189 -4.01 -10.60 18.01
C GLU A 189 -4.70 -11.24 16.79
N ASP A 190 -5.95 -11.70 16.93
CA ASP A 190 -6.72 -12.26 15.80
C ASP A 190 -6.93 -11.20 14.70
N PHE A 191 -7.15 -9.94 15.07
CA PHE A 191 -7.29 -8.86 14.09
C PHE A 191 -5.98 -8.60 13.35
N ILE A 192 -4.86 -8.45 14.07
CA ILE A 192 -3.56 -8.24 13.43
C ILE A 192 -3.23 -9.43 12.52
N ASN A 193 -3.40 -10.66 13.00
CA ASN A 193 -3.08 -11.85 12.22
C ASN A 193 -3.94 -11.98 10.96
N ALA A 194 -5.20 -11.51 11.01
CA ALA A 194 -6.11 -11.50 9.87
C ALA A 194 -5.60 -10.68 8.69
N PHE A 195 -4.76 -9.67 8.93
CA PHE A 195 -4.20 -8.81 7.89
C PHE A 195 -2.69 -8.97 7.70
N MET A 196 -2.04 -9.88 8.43
CA MET A 196 -0.59 -10.08 8.36
C MET A 196 -0.20 -11.42 7.72
N GLY A 197 -1.13 -12.09 7.03
CA GLY A 197 -0.91 -13.42 6.46
C GLY A 197 -0.64 -14.52 7.51
N LYS A 198 -1.10 -14.32 8.75
CA LYS A 198 -0.87 -15.23 9.89
C LYS A 198 -2.13 -16.03 10.24
N GLU A 199 -1.97 -17.01 11.14
CA GLU A 199 -3.05 -17.83 11.64
C GLU A 199 -4.05 -17.02 12.48
N VAL A 200 -5.33 -17.18 12.19
CA VAL A 200 -6.44 -16.57 12.93
C VAL A 200 -7.19 -17.69 13.67
N LEU A 201 -7.19 -17.65 15.00
CA LEU A 201 -7.70 -18.73 15.84
C LEU A 201 -9.22 -18.63 16.01
N ASN A 202 -9.71 -17.46 16.40
CA ASN A 202 -11.13 -17.28 16.73
C ASN A 202 -11.92 -16.58 15.62
N GLY A 203 -11.24 -15.81 14.78
CA GLY A 203 -11.84 -15.01 13.72
C GLY A 203 -12.33 -13.65 14.21
N VAL A 204 -12.69 -12.80 13.27
CA VAL A 204 -13.20 -11.43 13.50
C VAL A 204 -14.71 -11.43 13.35
N LYS A 205 -15.46 -11.22 14.44
CA LYS A 205 -16.93 -11.12 14.35
C LYS A 205 -17.31 -9.82 13.67
N TRP A 206 -18.15 -9.90 12.64
CA TRP A 206 -18.71 -8.73 11.98
C TRP A 206 -20.05 -8.36 12.62
N LEU A 207 -20.14 -7.22 13.29
CA LEU A 207 -21.29 -6.86 14.12
C LEU A 207 -22.37 -6.08 13.38
N ILE A 208 -22.09 -5.59 12.16
CA ILE A 208 -23.10 -4.91 11.35
C ILE A 208 -24.11 -5.93 10.85
N LYS A 209 -25.37 -5.80 11.28
CA LYS A 209 -26.43 -6.77 10.98
C LYS A 209 -27.26 -6.38 9.76
N THR A 210 -27.85 -7.38 9.11
CA THR A 210 -28.91 -7.21 8.11
C THR A 210 -30.16 -6.59 8.74
N LYS A 211 -31.10 -6.10 7.90
CA LYS A 211 -32.35 -5.47 8.37
C LYS A 211 -33.18 -6.37 9.29
N ASP A 212 -33.15 -7.68 9.08
CA ASP A 212 -33.84 -8.69 9.90
C ASP A 212 -33.08 -9.06 11.18
N ARG A 213 -31.87 -8.52 11.39
CA ARG A 213 -31.00 -8.69 12.56
C ARG A 213 -30.57 -10.13 12.87
N LYS A 214 -30.81 -11.06 11.94
CA LYS A 214 -30.49 -12.50 12.09
C LYS A 214 -29.12 -12.89 11.59
N HIS A 215 -28.53 -12.06 10.73
CA HIS A 215 -27.24 -12.32 10.11
C HIS A 215 -26.42 -11.03 10.05
N SER A 216 -25.13 -11.20 9.84
CA SER A 216 -24.19 -10.12 9.58
C SER A 216 -24.34 -9.69 8.13
N SER A 217 -24.21 -8.40 7.89
CA SER A 217 -24.31 -7.80 6.58
C SER A 217 -23.04 -8.08 5.77
N LYS A 218 -23.05 -9.18 5.02
CA LYS A 218 -21.99 -9.51 4.06
C LYS A 218 -21.71 -8.38 3.06
N PRO A 219 -22.73 -7.67 2.51
CA PRO A 219 -22.45 -6.58 1.57
C PRO A 219 -21.58 -5.48 2.18
N THR A 220 -21.77 -5.14 3.46
CA THR A 220 -20.92 -4.13 4.12
C THR A 220 -19.55 -4.68 4.49
N LEU A 221 -19.43 -5.98 4.76
CA LEU A 221 -18.13 -6.63 4.94
C LEU A 221 -17.32 -6.63 3.63
N PHE A 222 -17.94 -7.01 2.51
CA PHE A 222 -17.29 -6.95 1.20
C PHE A 222 -16.87 -5.52 0.88
N ALA A 223 -17.77 -4.56 1.04
CA ALA A 223 -17.44 -3.15 0.78
C ALA A 223 -16.28 -2.65 1.66
N PHE A 224 -16.21 -3.06 2.93
CA PHE A 224 -15.08 -2.75 3.81
C PHE A 224 -13.75 -3.28 3.28
N ILE A 225 -13.70 -4.55 2.87
CA ILE A 225 -12.47 -5.15 2.33
C ILE A 225 -12.11 -4.55 0.97
N ASP A 226 -13.11 -4.35 0.10
CA ASP A 226 -12.92 -3.73 -1.22
C ASP A 226 -12.32 -2.33 -1.06
N TYR A 227 -12.76 -1.56 -0.07
CA TYR A 227 -12.20 -0.23 0.21
C TYR A 227 -10.77 -0.26 0.72
N LEU A 228 -10.43 -1.21 1.59
CA LEU A 228 -9.04 -1.40 2.02
C LEU A 228 -8.13 -1.81 0.85
N ILE A 229 -8.66 -2.50 -0.16
CA ILE A 229 -7.92 -2.83 -1.39
C ILE A 229 -7.80 -1.59 -2.30
N GLU A 230 -8.90 -0.85 -2.50
CA GLU A 230 -8.94 0.38 -3.33
C GLU A 230 -7.99 1.45 -2.79
N GLU A 231 -7.93 1.62 -1.47
CA GLU A 231 -7.01 2.53 -0.77
C GLU A 231 -5.60 1.94 -0.57
N ASN A 232 -5.32 0.77 -1.16
CA ASN A 232 -4.00 0.10 -1.15
C ASN A 232 -3.48 -0.24 0.26
N PHE A 233 -4.34 -0.47 1.24
CA PHE A 233 -3.96 -1.01 2.55
C PHE A 233 -3.77 -2.53 2.52
N ILE A 234 -4.45 -3.23 1.61
CA ILE A 234 -4.34 -4.69 1.43
C ILE A 234 -3.83 -4.99 0.03
N ILE A 235 -2.90 -5.93 -0.09
CA ILE A 235 -2.42 -6.42 -1.38
C ILE A 235 -3.57 -7.07 -2.14
N GLU A 236 -3.77 -6.66 -3.39
CA GLU A 236 -4.82 -7.17 -4.27
C GLU A 236 -4.87 -8.72 -4.30
N ILE A 237 -6.06 -9.26 -4.05
CA ILE A 237 -6.30 -10.70 -3.92
C ILE A 237 -7.11 -11.22 -5.10
N LYS A 238 -6.75 -12.39 -5.63
CA LYS A 238 -7.54 -13.06 -6.68
C LYS A 238 -8.93 -13.42 -6.15
N GLU A 239 -9.97 -13.30 -6.97
CA GLU A 239 -11.39 -13.54 -6.58
C GLU A 239 -11.64 -14.85 -5.79
N ARG A 240 -10.98 -15.94 -6.16
CA ARG A 240 -11.11 -17.22 -5.45
C ARG A 240 -10.45 -17.20 -4.07
N GLU A 241 -9.32 -16.52 -3.94
CA GLU A 241 -8.59 -16.36 -2.68
C GLU A 241 -9.29 -15.34 -1.78
N TYR A 242 -9.93 -14.32 -2.36
CA TYR A 242 -10.70 -13.30 -1.66
C TYR A 242 -11.86 -13.89 -0.85
N ASN A 243 -12.72 -14.69 -1.50
CA ASN A 243 -13.84 -15.34 -0.82
C ASN A 243 -13.36 -16.32 0.27
N ASN A 244 -12.30 -17.07 -0.01
CA ASN A 244 -11.70 -17.99 0.97
C ASN A 244 -11.13 -17.22 2.18
N ALA A 245 -10.51 -16.06 1.95
CA ALA A 245 -9.95 -15.24 3.01
C ALA A 245 -11.04 -14.67 3.92
N ILE A 246 -12.14 -14.19 3.32
CA ILE A 246 -13.30 -13.73 4.09
C ILE A 246 -13.90 -14.85 4.93
N GLU A 247 -14.09 -16.04 4.36
CA GLU A 247 -14.64 -17.20 5.07
C GLU A 247 -13.74 -17.67 6.22
N TYR A 248 -12.41 -17.60 6.02
CA TYR A 248 -11.43 -17.96 7.04
C TYR A 248 -11.35 -16.94 8.18
N VAL A 249 -11.23 -15.66 7.85
CA VAL A 249 -11.00 -14.57 8.81
C VAL A 249 -12.26 -14.21 9.58
N PHE A 250 -13.39 -14.02 8.89
CA PHE A 250 -14.54 -13.38 9.49
C PHE A 250 -15.58 -14.38 10.03
N ARG A 251 -16.34 -13.93 11.02
CA ARG A 251 -17.43 -14.66 11.67
C ARG A 251 -18.71 -13.83 11.64
N GLU A 252 -19.83 -14.53 11.76
CA GLU A 252 -21.11 -13.91 12.05
C GLU A 252 -21.08 -13.21 13.42
N TYR A 253 -22.00 -12.27 13.68
CA TYR A 253 -22.10 -11.55 14.96
C TYR A 253 -22.30 -12.49 16.17
N ASN A 254 -22.78 -13.71 15.97
CA ASN A 254 -22.93 -14.73 17.00
C ASN A 254 -21.66 -15.59 17.21
N GLY A 255 -20.59 -15.34 16.43
CA GLY A 255 -19.34 -16.10 16.46
C GLY A 255 -19.31 -17.33 15.55
N GLU A 256 -20.42 -17.67 14.87
CA GLU A 256 -20.44 -18.80 13.94
C GLU A 256 -19.70 -18.47 12.63
N LEU A 257 -19.28 -19.52 11.91
CA LEU A 257 -18.69 -19.37 10.58
C LEU A 257 -19.65 -18.69 9.61
N LEU A 258 -19.12 -17.75 8.83
CA LEU A 258 -19.84 -17.20 7.70
C LEU A 258 -20.09 -18.30 6.67
N LYS A 259 -21.35 -18.51 6.30
CA LYS A 259 -21.75 -19.53 5.30
C LYS A 259 -22.15 -18.87 4.00
N ASN A 260 -22.04 -19.56 2.87
CA ASN A 260 -22.48 -19.06 1.55
C ASN A 260 -21.79 -17.73 1.19
N ILE A 261 -20.46 -17.68 1.27
CA ILE A 261 -19.66 -16.59 0.73
C ILE A 261 -19.57 -16.78 -0.78
N ARG A 262 -20.30 -15.94 -1.52
CA ARG A 262 -20.17 -15.79 -2.97
C ARG A 262 -20.37 -14.32 -3.27
N GLN A 263 -19.32 -13.63 -3.67
CA GLN A 263 -19.48 -12.32 -4.31
C GLN A 263 -20.29 -12.56 -5.59
N SER A 264 -21.54 -12.13 -5.60
CA SER A 264 -22.35 -12.15 -6.82
C SER A 264 -22.02 -10.85 -7.55
N LYS A 265 -21.78 -10.89 -8.86
CA LYS A 265 -21.47 -9.73 -9.71
C LYS A 265 -22.51 -8.58 -9.66
N SER A 266 -23.56 -8.72 -8.86
CA SER A 266 -24.64 -7.76 -8.59
C SER A 266 -24.50 -6.98 -7.27
N SER A 267 -23.45 -7.17 -6.46
CA SER A 267 -23.28 -6.45 -5.17
C SER A 267 -22.37 -5.22 -5.22
N SER A 268 -22.11 -4.62 -6.38
CA SER A 268 -21.32 -3.38 -6.54
C SER A 268 -22.06 -2.10 -6.09
N THR A 269 -23.07 -2.20 -5.24
CA THR A 269 -23.92 -1.07 -4.81
C THR A 269 -24.02 -0.94 -3.29
N ALA A 270 -23.28 -1.73 -2.52
CA ALA A 270 -23.28 -1.61 -1.06
C ALA A 270 -22.41 -0.40 -0.67
N ILE A 271 -23.07 0.65 -0.18
CA ILE A 271 -22.40 1.83 0.34
C ILE A 271 -21.73 1.47 1.67
N ILE A 272 -20.45 1.79 1.79
CA ILE A 272 -19.72 1.69 3.04
C ILE A 272 -20.36 2.64 4.05
N PRO A 273 -20.71 2.17 5.25
CA PRO A 273 -21.16 3.05 6.31
C PRO A 273 -20.15 4.19 6.52
N VAL A 274 -20.63 5.44 6.57
CA VAL A 274 -19.79 6.64 6.73
C VAL A 274 -18.81 6.50 7.90
N ASP A 275 -19.24 5.85 8.97
CA ASP A 275 -18.40 5.58 10.13
C ASP A 275 -17.16 4.74 9.84
N ILE A 276 -17.26 3.77 8.92
CA ILE A 276 -16.16 2.91 8.48
C ILE A 276 -15.26 3.69 7.53
N GLN A 277 -15.88 4.36 6.56
CA GLN A 277 -15.21 5.23 5.59
C GLN A 277 -14.30 6.24 6.30
N THR A 278 -14.84 7.00 7.26
CA THR A 278 -14.07 7.99 8.03
C THR A 278 -12.94 7.35 8.84
N ILE A 279 -13.12 6.15 9.39
CA ILE A 279 -12.03 5.46 10.11
C ILE A 279 -10.88 5.14 9.15
N ILE A 280 -11.18 4.65 7.95
CA ILE A 280 -10.17 4.25 6.98
C ILE A 280 -9.49 5.46 6.37
N ASP A 281 -10.24 6.51 6.02
CA ASP A 281 -9.68 7.75 5.47
C ASP A 281 -8.69 8.42 6.45
N ASN A 282 -8.95 8.30 7.74
CA ASN A 282 -8.06 8.81 8.80
C ASN A 282 -6.72 8.06 8.89
N LEU A 283 -6.61 6.85 8.32
CA LEU A 283 -5.34 6.11 8.28
C LEU A 283 -4.30 6.78 7.36
N HIS A 284 -4.73 7.60 6.39
CA HIS A 284 -3.82 8.38 5.54
C HIS A 284 -3.31 9.67 6.18
N SER A 285 -3.86 10.07 7.32
CA SER A 285 -3.46 11.30 8.00
C SER A 285 -2.29 11.05 8.96
N PRO A 286 -1.17 11.80 8.86
CA PRO A 286 0.03 11.61 9.68
C PRO A 286 -0.14 11.98 11.17
N THR A 287 -1.36 12.17 11.65
CA THR A 287 -1.66 12.75 12.97
C THR A 287 -1.79 11.72 14.09
N PHE A 288 -1.63 10.43 13.81
CA PHE A 288 -1.79 9.37 14.82
C PHE A 288 -0.44 8.84 15.33
N LEU A 289 0.36 9.75 15.88
CA LEU A 289 1.38 9.44 16.88
C LEU A 289 1.18 10.42 18.04
N VAL A 290 0.38 10.02 19.03
CA VAL A 290 0.29 10.65 20.35
C VAL A 290 0.48 9.58 21.41
#